data_AF-A0A370VZ10-F1
#
_entry.id   AF-A0A370VZ10-F1
#
_cell.length_a   1.000
_cell.length_b   1.000
_cell.length_c   1.000
_cell.angle_alpha   90.00
_cell.angle_beta   90.00
_cell.angle_gamma   90.00
#
_symmetry.space_group_name_H-M   'P 1'
#
loop_
_entity.id
_entity.type
_entity.pdbx_description
1 polymer ?
#
loop_
_entity_poly.entity_id
_entity_poly.type
_entity_poly.pdbx_seq_one_letter_code
_entity_poly.pdbx_strand_id
1 'polypeptide(L)'
;MVLDRHLRSRPADYLVAFRALLAVEEEYHWANALEGFKDDINGIDCPHCGVGVTIVIGDFGCYSQVWDGDKETRRGLRPAVGEELTGTGRWMHRITVRDGQEVLTNGITHLFGEAECPRCAAVFNVADEYTSANRPVMW
;
A
#
# COMPACT_ATOMS: atom_id res chain seq x y z
N MET A 1 19.55 0.30 -13.56
CA MET A 1 18.87 -0.50 -14.61
C MET A 1 18.22 0.42 -15.64
N VAL A 2 18.01 0.00 -16.89
CA VAL A 2 17.38 0.80 -17.96
C VAL A 2 15.97 1.26 -17.58
N LEU A 3 15.20 0.41 -16.88
CA LEU A 3 13.87 0.75 -16.34
C LEU A 3 13.90 1.88 -15.30
N ASP A 4 14.91 1.95 -14.43
CA ASP A 4 15.07 3.06 -13.46
C ASP A 4 15.31 4.42 -14.15
N ARG A 5 16.01 4.41 -15.29
CA ARG A 5 16.15 5.59 -16.14
C ARG A 5 14.85 5.91 -16.88
N HIS A 6 14.08 4.89 -17.27
CA HIS A 6 12.80 5.04 -17.95
C HIS A 6 11.72 5.66 -17.05
N LEU A 7 11.67 5.26 -15.77
CA LEU A 7 10.83 5.84 -14.72
C LEU A 7 10.89 7.37 -14.70
N ARG A 8 12.10 7.93 -14.81
CA ARG A 8 12.33 9.39 -14.79
C ARG A 8 11.97 10.09 -16.10
N SER A 9 11.80 9.36 -17.20
CA SER A 9 11.61 9.94 -18.55
C SER A 9 10.15 10.06 -18.98
N ARG A 10 9.20 9.46 -18.24
CA ARG A 10 7.77 9.44 -18.57
C ARG A 10 6.89 9.63 -17.33
N PRO A 11 6.74 10.88 -16.84
CA PRO A 11 5.99 11.15 -15.62
C PRO A 11 4.50 10.77 -15.70
N ALA A 12 3.90 10.79 -16.89
CA ALA A 12 2.50 10.38 -17.10
C ALA A 12 2.26 8.88 -16.83
N ASP A 13 3.29 8.05 -17.04
CA ASP A 13 3.22 6.59 -16.91
C ASP A 13 4.01 6.08 -15.68
N TYR A 14 4.36 6.96 -14.73
CA TYR A 14 5.27 6.63 -13.64
C TYR A 14 4.81 5.39 -12.86
N LEU A 15 3.52 5.33 -12.49
CA LEU A 15 2.96 4.20 -11.75
C LEU A 15 3.06 2.89 -12.53
N VAL A 16 2.83 2.91 -13.85
CA VAL A 16 2.95 1.74 -14.72
C VAL A 16 4.40 1.26 -14.76
N ALA A 17 5.35 2.17 -14.96
CA ALA A 17 6.77 1.84 -14.96
C ALA A 17 7.26 1.34 -13.59
N PHE A 18 6.70 1.89 -12.50
CA PHE A 18 7.07 1.52 -11.15
C PHE A 18 6.55 0.12 -10.77
N ARG A 19 5.32 -0.20 -11.17
CA ARG A 19 4.76 -1.55 -11.09
C ARG A 19 5.58 -2.56 -11.89
N ALA A 20 5.99 -2.19 -13.10
CA ALA A 20 6.86 -3.05 -13.92
C ALA A 20 8.22 -3.28 -13.26
N LEU A 21 8.80 -2.26 -12.61
CA LEU A 21 10.04 -2.40 -11.84
C LEU A 21 9.86 -3.37 -10.67
N LEU A 22 8.78 -3.25 -9.89
CA LEU A 22 8.46 -4.18 -8.80
C LEU A 22 8.34 -5.63 -9.31
N ALA A 23 7.63 -5.84 -10.41
CA ALA A 23 7.46 -7.17 -11.00
C ALA A 23 8.78 -7.78 -11.50
N VAL A 24 9.71 -6.96 -12.01
CA VAL A 24 11.05 -7.42 -12.43
C VAL A 24 11.90 -7.84 -11.22
N GLU A 25 11.74 -7.17 -10.09
CA GLU A 25 12.40 -7.54 -8.81
C GLU A 25 11.62 -8.64 -8.04
N GLU A 26 10.67 -9.32 -8.71
CA GLU A 26 9.84 -10.41 -8.17
C GLU A 26 8.92 -10.00 -7.00
N GLU A 27 8.70 -8.70 -6.79
CA GLU A 27 7.80 -8.11 -5.80
C GLU A 27 6.36 -8.02 -6.33
N TYR A 28 5.83 -9.15 -6.83
CA TYR A 28 4.56 -9.19 -7.57
C TYR A 28 3.35 -8.69 -6.77
N HIS A 29 3.28 -9.06 -5.49
CA HIS A 29 2.20 -8.63 -4.59
C HIS A 29 2.23 -7.10 -4.39
N TRP A 30 3.41 -6.48 -4.29
CA TRP A 30 3.51 -5.02 -4.25
C TRP A 30 3.19 -4.36 -5.60
N ALA A 31 3.57 -4.99 -6.72
CA ALA A 31 3.16 -4.52 -8.05
C ALA A 31 1.63 -4.54 -8.23
N ASN A 32 0.95 -5.50 -7.60
CA ASN A 32 -0.51 -5.60 -7.56
C ASN A 32 -1.13 -4.58 -6.60
N ALA A 33 -0.58 -4.41 -5.39
CA ALA A 33 -1.03 -3.39 -4.44
C ALA A 33 -1.02 -1.98 -5.05
N LEU A 34 -0.01 -1.69 -5.87
CA LEU A 34 0.11 -0.41 -6.56
C LEU A 34 -0.86 -0.21 -7.73
N GLU A 35 -1.53 -1.27 -8.22
CA GLU A 35 -2.61 -1.12 -9.18
C GLU A 35 -3.80 -0.38 -8.58
N GLY A 36 -4.22 -0.80 -7.39
CA GLY A 36 -5.35 -0.23 -6.65
C GLY A 36 -5.01 1.06 -5.90
N PHE A 37 -3.76 1.51 -5.91
CA PHE A 37 -3.31 2.64 -5.09
C PHE A 37 -4.00 3.99 -5.37
N LYS A 38 -4.71 4.14 -6.49
CA LYS A 38 -5.53 5.33 -6.75
C LYS A 38 -6.99 5.18 -6.32
N ASP A 39 -7.46 3.95 -6.15
CA ASP A 39 -8.86 3.64 -5.85
C ASP A 39 -8.95 3.08 -4.42
N ASP A 40 -8.52 1.84 -4.21
CA ASP A 40 -8.52 1.14 -2.93
C ASP A 40 -7.62 -0.12 -2.94
N ILE A 41 -7.13 -0.48 -1.75
CA ILE A 41 -6.48 -1.76 -1.47
C ILE A 41 -7.51 -2.67 -0.82
N ASN A 42 -7.89 -3.70 -1.55
CA ASN A 42 -8.89 -4.69 -1.13
C ASN A 42 -8.24 -5.98 -0.62
N GLY A 43 -8.97 -6.72 0.22
CA GLY A 43 -8.60 -8.09 0.62
C GLY A 43 -7.73 -8.22 1.87
N ILE A 44 -7.81 -7.26 2.82
CA ILE A 44 -7.18 -7.39 4.13
C ILE A 44 -8.24 -7.74 5.16
N ASP A 45 -8.14 -8.91 5.77
CA ASP A 45 -8.97 -9.27 6.92
C ASP A 45 -8.33 -8.74 8.20
N CYS A 46 -9.14 -8.22 9.12
CA CYS A 46 -8.64 -7.85 10.44
C CYS A 46 -8.10 -9.10 11.16
N PRO A 47 -6.82 -9.13 11.59
CA PRO A 47 -6.22 -10.31 12.19
C PRO A 47 -6.86 -10.70 13.54
N HIS A 48 -7.61 -9.79 14.15
CA HIS A 48 -8.26 -10.01 15.44
C HIS A 48 -9.72 -10.49 15.35
N CYS A 49 -10.50 -9.97 14.40
CA CYS A 49 -11.94 -10.29 14.32
C CYS A 49 -12.38 -10.87 12.98
N GLY A 50 -11.46 -11.01 12.02
CA GLY A 50 -11.70 -11.62 10.71
C GLY A 50 -12.67 -10.87 9.81
N VAL A 51 -13.05 -9.63 10.13
CA VAL A 51 -13.86 -8.82 9.22
C VAL A 51 -12.98 -8.33 8.08
N GLY A 52 -13.49 -8.39 6.85
CA GLY A 52 -12.85 -7.75 5.70
C GLY A 52 -12.80 -6.24 5.91
N VAL A 53 -11.60 -5.67 5.79
CA VAL A 53 -11.32 -4.25 5.91
C VAL A 53 -10.82 -3.76 4.56
N THR A 54 -11.49 -2.74 4.01
CA THR A 54 -10.98 -2.01 2.84
C THR A 54 -10.00 -0.95 3.30
N ILE A 55 -8.83 -0.88 2.69
CA ILE A 55 -7.82 0.13 2.98
C ILE A 55 -7.76 1.11 1.81
N VAL A 56 -8.16 2.35 2.05
CA VAL A 56 -8.12 3.42 1.05
C VAL A 56 -6.86 4.24 1.27
N ILE A 57 -6.06 4.41 0.22
CA ILE A 57 -4.86 5.24 0.18
C ILE A 57 -4.91 6.01 -1.14
N GLY A 58 -4.60 7.32 -1.12
CA GLY A 58 -4.52 8.15 -2.33
C GLY A 58 -5.48 9.33 -2.28
N ASP A 59 -6.06 9.66 -3.44
CA ASP A 59 -6.80 10.92 -3.65
C ASP A 59 -8.09 11.01 -2.81
N PHE A 60 -8.68 9.88 -2.44
CA PHE A 60 -9.87 9.82 -1.59
C PHE A 60 -9.55 9.92 -0.08
N GLY A 61 -8.27 9.92 0.29
CA GLY A 61 -7.78 9.95 1.67
C GLY A 61 -7.02 8.69 2.07
N CYS A 62 -6.68 8.60 3.35
CA CYS A 62 -5.96 7.46 3.93
C CYS A 62 -6.73 6.93 5.14
N TYR A 63 -7.53 5.87 4.95
CA TYR A 63 -8.36 5.30 6.02
C TYR A 63 -8.64 3.80 5.81
N SER A 64 -8.94 3.11 6.91
CA SER A 64 -9.58 1.80 6.90
C SER A 64 -11.10 1.96 6.93
N GLN A 65 -11.81 1.02 6.31
CA GLN A 65 -13.26 1.07 6.13
C GLN A 65 -13.86 -0.33 6.31
N VAL A 66 -15.02 -0.37 6.97
CA VAL A 66 -15.88 -1.57 7.07
C VAL A 66 -17.33 -1.15 6.84
N TRP A 67 -18.06 -1.99 6.12
CA TRP A 67 -19.50 -1.90 5.93
C TRP A 67 -20.22 -2.92 6.82
N ASP A 68 -21.20 -2.46 7.60
CA ASP A 68 -22.11 -3.30 8.38
C ASP A 68 -23.54 -3.01 7.94
N GLY A 69 -24.03 -3.79 6.97
CA GLY A 69 -25.23 -3.46 6.19
C GLY A 69 -25.04 -2.13 5.45
N ASP A 70 -25.92 -1.17 5.70
CA ASP A 70 -25.85 0.18 5.11
C ASP A 70 -24.97 1.15 5.91
N LYS A 71 -24.41 0.71 7.05
CA LYS A 71 -23.60 1.58 7.91
C LYS A 71 -22.13 1.48 7.56
N GLU A 72 -21.60 2.59 7.09
CA GLU A 72 -20.17 2.77 6.86
C GLU A 72 -19.46 3.26 8.13
N THR A 73 -18.32 2.65 8.47
CA THR A 73 -17.43 3.17 9.52
C THR A 73 -16.00 3.27 9.00
N ARG A 74 -15.37 4.44 9.19
CA ARG A 74 -13.99 4.72 8.78
C ARG A 74 -13.08 5.04 9.97
N ARG A 75 -11.79 4.74 9.84
CA ARG A 75 -10.72 5.16 10.77
C ARG A 75 -9.50 5.61 9.99
N GLY A 76 -8.89 6.73 10.39
CA GLY A 76 -7.68 7.23 9.72
C GLY A 76 -6.53 6.25 9.86
N LEU A 77 -5.75 6.06 8.78
CA LEU A 77 -4.50 5.33 8.84
C LEU A 77 -3.44 6.17 9.55
N ARG A 78 -2.47 5.51 10.17
CA ARG A 78 -1.28 6.15 10.75
C ARG A 78 -0.09 5.86 9.84
N PRO A 79 0.54 6.88 9.24
CA PRO A 79 1.71 6.65 8.41
C PRO A 79 2.89 6.16 9.25
N ALA A 80 3.67 5.24 8.70
CA ALA A 80 4.99 4.93 9.21
C ALA A 80 5.96 6.11 8.98
N VAL A 81 7.00 6.19 9.81
CA VAL A 81 8.10 7.13 9.60
C VAL A 81 8.94 6.62 8.42
N GLY A 82 9.08 7.42 7.36
CA GLY A 82 9.71 7.00 6.10
C GLY A 82 11.15 6.50 6.27
N GLU A 83 11.89 7.07 7.22
CA GLU A 83 13.26 6.69 7.56
C GLU A 83 13.37 5.34 8.30
N GLU A 84 12.28 4.93 8.96
CA GLU A 84 12.18 3.70 9.75
C GLU A 84 11.74 2.50 8.91
N LEU A 85 11.15 2.74 7.73
CA LEU A 85 10.77 1.68 6.77
C LEU A 85 11.94 0.73 6.51
N THR A 86 11.69 -0.56 6.31
CA THR A 86 12.73 -1.55 5.99
C THR A 86 12.37 -2.32 4.71
N GLY A 87 13.30 -3.14 4.21
CA GLY A 87 13.08 -3.99 3.04
C GLY A 87 12.51 -3.24 1.82
N THR A 88 11.50 -3.84 1.20
CA THR A 88 10.83 -3.33 0.00
C THR A 88 10.13 -1.99 0.24
N GLY A 89 9.55 -1.77 1.43
CA GLY A 89 8.96 -0.48 1.80
C GLY A 89 9.98 0.67 1.80
N ARG A 90 11.18 0.44 2.38
CA ARG A 90 12.28 1.44 2.33
C ARG A 90 12.69 1.74 0.90
N TRP A 91 12.80 0.69 0.08
CA TRP A 91 13.22 0.80 -1.30
C TRP A 91 12.20 1.59 -2.13
N MET A 92 10.92 1.25 -2.02
CA MET A 92 9.82 1.94 -2.69
C MET A 92 9.79 3.42 -2.29
N HIS A 93 9.80 3.72 -0.99
CA HIS A 93 9.78 5.09 -0.47
C HIS A 93 10.98 5.91 -1.00
N ARG A 94 12.18 5.34 -1.01
CA ARG A 94 13.38 6.04 -1.50
C ARG A 94 13.31 6.37 -2.98
N ILE A 95 12.75 5.48 -3.81
CA ILE A 95 12.58 5.73 -5.25
C ILE A 95 11.59 6.88 -5.47
N THR A 96 10.43 6.86 -4.79
CA THR A 96 9.40 7.89 -4.98
C THR A 96 9.85 9.25 -4.46
N VAL A 97 10.61 9.31 -3.34
CA VAL A 97 11.24 10.55 -2.85
C VAL A 97 12.24 11.09 -3.87
N ARG A 98 13.15 10.25 -4.36
CA ARG A 98 14.18 10.63 -5.34
C ARG A 98 13.55 11.20 -6.61
N ASP A 99 12.41 10.65 -7.03
CA ASP A 99 11.74 11.00 -8.28
C ASP A 99 10.64 12.08 -8.11
N GLY A 100 10.51 12.66 -6.92
CA GLY A 100 9.57 13.76 -6.64
C GLY A 100 8.09 13.36 -6.68
N GLN A 101 7.78 12.08 -6.46
CA GLN A 101 6.41 11.56 -6.49
C GLN A 101 5.77 11.68 -5.10
N GLU A 102 5.36 12.88 -4.71
CA GLU A 102 4.88 13.19 -3.36
C GLU A 102 3.66 12.35 -2.95
N VAL A 103 2.66 12.22 -3.83
CA VAL A 103 1.43 11.44 -3.55
C VAL A 103 1.77 9.96 -3.30
N LEU A 104 2.62 9.37 -4.15
CA LEU A 104 3.07 7.98 -3.98
C LEU A 104 3.92 7.82 -2.71
N THR A 105 4.82 8.77 -2.45
CA THR A 105 5.66 8.76 -1.24
C THR A 105 4.80 8.74 0.01
N ASN A 106 3.80 9.62 0.07
CA ASN A 106 2.88 9.67 1.20
C ASN A 106 2.02 8.40 1.30
N GLY A 107 1.49 7.87 0.20
CA GLY A 107 0.70 6.65 0.31
C GLY A 107 1.55 5.41 0.64
N ILE A 108 2.85 5.38 0.28
CA ILE A 108 3.77 4.31 0.73
C ILE A 108 3.92 4.35 2.25
N THR A 109 4.06 5.52 2.88
CA THR A 109 4.16 5.56 4.36
C THR A 109 2.89 5.06 5.04
N HIS A 110 1.71 5.27 4.44
CA HIS A 110 0.45 4.70 4.94
C HIS A 110 0.31 3.20 4.66
N LEU A 111 0.77 2.73 3.50
CA LEU A 111 0.75 1.32 3.11
C LEU A 111 1.61 0.46 4.05
N PHE A 112 2.75 0.99 4.49
CA PHE A 112 3.63 0.34 5.46
C PHE A 112 3.37 0.79 6.91
N GLY A 113 2.32 1.58 7.11
CA GLY A 113 1.88 2.08 8.41
C GLY A 113 0.84 1.20 9.08
N GLU A 114 0.08 1.81 10.00
CA GLU A 114 -0.94 1.11 10.79
C GLU A 114 -2.35 1.47 10.34
N ALA A 115 -3.22 0.45 10.34
CA ALA A 115 -4.66 0.60 10.27
C ALA A 115 -5.29 0.25 11.62
N GLU A 116 -6.39 0.93 11.94
CA GLU A 116 -7.28 0.53 13.04
C GLU A 116 -8.52 -0.13 12.45
N CYS A 117 -8.90 -1.32 12.91
CA CYS A 117 -10.13 -1.97 12.48
C CYS A 117 -11.36 -1.18 12.95
N PRO A 118 -12.22 -0.69 12.03
CA PRO A 118 -13.42 0.06 12.43
C PRO A 118 -14.41 -0.73 13.31
N ARG A 119 -14.34 -2.06 13.31
CA ARG A 119 -15.26 -2.95 14.06
C ARG A 119 -14.78 -3.25 15.48
N CYS A 120 -13.52 -3.68 15.65
CA CYS A 120 -12.99 -4.10 16.96
C CYS A 120 -11.90 -3.19 17.53
N ALA A 121 -11.55 -2.10 16.83
CA ALA A 121 -10.48 -1.17 17.18
C ALA A 121 -9.07 -1.78 17.31
N ALA A 122 -8.88 -3.03 16.87
CA ALA A 122 -7.55 -3.63 16.80
C ALA A 122 -6.69 -2.86 15.79
N VAL A 123 -5.45 -2.58 16.18
CA VAL A 123 -4.45 -1.93 15.32
C VAL A 123 -3.56 -3.01 14.70
N PHE A 124 -3.29 -2.90 13.41
CA PHE A 124 -2.44 -3.84 12.67
C PHE A 124 -1.64 -3.12 11.58
N ASN A 125 -0.51 -3.70 11.19
CA ASN A 125 0.29 -3.17 10.08
C ASN A 125 -0.34 -3.58 8.75
N VAL A 126 -0.60 -2.61 7.88
CA VAL A 126 -1.28 -2.85 6.59
C VAL A 126 -0.43 -3.75 5.69
N ALA A 127 0.87 -3.49 5.62
CA ALA A 127 1.78 -4.22 4.74
C ALA A 127 1.95 -5.67 5.17
N ASP A 128 2.03 -5.95 6.47
CA ASP A 128 2.15 -7.30 7.00
C ASP A 128 0.93 -8.16 6.65
N GLU A 129 -0.28 -7.64 6.89
CA GLU A 129 -1.51 -8.36 6.59
C GLU A 129 -1.74 -8.51 5.08
N TYR A 130 -1.43 -7.47 4.30
CA TYR A 130 -1.51 -7.56 2.84
C TYR A 130 -0.54 -8.61 2.30
N THR A 131 0.70 -8.66 2.82
CA THR A 131 1.70 -9.66 2.45
C THR A 131 1.22 -11.06 2.83
N SER A 132 0.69 -11.25 4.03
CA SER A 132 0.14 -12.53 4.49
C SER A 132 -0.96 -13.05 3.57
N ALA A 133 -1.86 -12.16 3.12
CA ALA A 133 -2.97 -12.53 2.24
C ALA A 133 -2.60 -12.71 0.75
N ASN A 134 -1.58 -12.00 0.26
CA ASN A 134 -1.30 -11.88 -1.19
C ASN A 134 0.07 -12.42 -1.63
N ARG A 135 0.96 -12.77 -0.71
CA ARG A 135 2.25 -13.36 -1.09
C ARG A 135 2.02 -14.78 -1.62
N PRO A 136 2.48 -15.11 -2.83
CA PRO A 136 2.36 -16.47 -3.35
C PRO A 136 3.03 -17.46 -2.42
N VAL A 137 2.34 -18.54 -2.06
CA VAL A 137 2.97 -19.67 -1.37
C VAL A 137 3.87 -20.37 -2.39
N MET A 138 5.17 -20.09 -2.32
CA MET A 138 6.18 -20.83 -3.08
C MET A 138 6.28 -22.22 -2.45
N TRP A 139 5.82 -23.24 -3.17
CA TRP A 139 5.97 -24.66 -2.84
C TRP A 139 7.28 -25.22 -3.39
#